data_AF-A0A9E2Z1U1-F1
#
_entry.id   AF-A0A9E2Z1U1-F1
#
_cell.length_a   1.000
_cell.length_b   1.000
_cell.length_c   1.000
_cell.angle_alpha   90.00
_cell.angle_beta   90.00
_cell.angle_gamma   90.00
#
_symmetry.space_group_name_H-M   'P 1'
#
loop_
_entity.id
_entity.type
_entity.pdbx_description
1 polymer ?
#
loop_
_entity_poly.entity_id
_entity_poly.type
_entity_poly.pdbx_seq_one_letter_code
_entity_poly.pdbx_strand_id
1 'polypeptide(L)'
;MSTAEPIPANAPVSVIFARDANAAGLAPIARPGVAVIPQFSTWNDFTYYFTARLLVLLPQQQPIPFDMHFMVWGFGRTEDFFKQLLLHQDWAPIEHANATYVGILDRVEAYGSLIELLGFARAISALRLLGDAVVLRTEGSDAVRLPLFDTDEFHLGALRASSNYVAFRHGRRYLRPEPQAAVADAATSFRMSTNLLAADN
;
A
#
# COMPACT_ATOMS: atom_id res chain seq x y z
N MET A 1 -19.28 2.65 14.12
CA MET A 1 -18.37 1.55 13.75
C MET A 1 -18.82 1.02 12.40
N SER A 2 -17.97 1.11 11.36
CA SER A 2 -18.29 0.49 10.05
C SER A 2 -18.34 -1.01 10.28
N THR A 3 -19.40 -1.68 9.84
CA THR A 3 -19.47 -3.14 9.84
C THR A 3 -18.32 -3.67 9.00
N ALA A 4 -17.53 -4.57 9.57
CA ALA A 4 -16.54 -5.36 8.87
C ALA A 4 -17.23 -6.10 7.72
N GLU A 5 -16.85 -5.80 6.49
CA GLU A 5 -17.44 -6.41 5.30
C GLU A 5 -16.29 -6.98 4.45
N PRO A 6 -16.16 -8.31 4.35
CA PRO A 6 -15.11 -8.91 3.53
C PRO A 6 -15.34 -8.52 2.06
N ILE A 7 -14.30 -8.03 1.42
CA ILE A 7 -14.38 -7.63 0.01
C ILE A 7 -14.45 -8.93 -0.82
N PRO A 8 -15.46 -9.11 -1.69
CA PRO A 8 -15.70 -10.38 -2.38
C PRO A 8 -14.69 -10.60 -3.52
N ALA A 9 -13.46 -10.93 -3.17
CA ALA A 9 -12.32 -11.08 -4.06
C ALA A 9 -11.37 -12.14 -3.52
N ASN A 10 -11.30 -13.29 -4.19
CA ASN A 10 -10.43 -14.42 -3.84
C ASN A 10 -9.87 -15.06 -5.12
N ALA A 11 -9.07 -14.31 -5.87
CA ALA A 11 -8.41 -14.83 -7.06
C ALA A 11 -6.93 -15.11 -6.77
N PRO A 12 -6.37 -16.24 -7.24
CA PRO A 12 -4.96 -16.53 -7.04
C PRO A 12 -4.09 -15.47 -7.72
N VAL A 13 -3.09 -14.99 -6.98
CA VAL A 13 -2.09 -14.02 -7.44
C VAL A 13 -0.78 -14.32 -6.73
N SER A 14 0.32 -14.33 -7.47
CA SER A 14 1.66 -14.51 -6.88
C SER A 14 2.11 -13.20 -6.24
N VAL A 15 2.58 -13.27 -5.01
CA VAL A 15 3.18 -12.15 -4.29
C VAL A 15 4.56 -12.56 -3.80
N ILE A 16 5.58 -11.75 -4.11
CA ILE A 16 6.96 -12.01 -3.69
C ILE A 16 7.59 -10.77 -3.04
N PHE A 17 8.64 -10.99 -2.28
CA PHE A 17 9.62 -9.99 -1.93
C PHE A 17 10.83 -10.15 -2.87
N ALA A 18 11.36 -9.06 -3.38
CA ALA A 18 12.53 -9.09 -4.26
C ALA A 18 13.55 -8.03 -3.86
N ARG A 19 14.81 -8.26 -4.22
CA ARG A 19 15.92 -7.36 -3.90
C ARG A 19 15.80 -6.03 -4.64
N ASP A 20 15.41 -6.11 -5.90
CA ASP A 20 15.24 -4.98 -6.81
C ASP A 20 14.27 -5.33 -7.95
N ALA A 21 14.01 -4.36 -8.84
CA ALA A 21 13.08 -4.54 -9.94
C ALA A 21 13.53 -5.59 -10.98
N ASN A 22 14.84 -5.80 -11.15
CA ASN A 22 15.36 -6.80 -12.07
C ASN A 22 15.15 -8.21 -11.49
N ALA A 23 15.47 -8.41 -10.22
CA ALA A 23 15.19 -9.65 -9.49
C ALA A 23 13.68 -10.00 -9.54
N ALA A 24 12.81 -9.01 -9.32
CA ALA A 24 11.36 -9.18 -9.44
C ALA A 24 10.95 -9.56 -10.87
N GLY A 25 11.52 -8.91 -11.88
CA GLY A 25 11.22 -9.15 -13.30
C GLY A 25 11.69 -10.52 -13.81
N LEU A 26 12.73 -11.10 -13.21
CA LEU A 26 13.28 -12.41 -13.56
C LEU A 26 12.70 -13.56 -12.73
N ALA A 27 11.96 -13.27 -11.66
CA ALA A 27 11.39 -14.30 -10.79
C ALA A 27 10.45 -15.25 -11.57
N PRO A 28 10.62 -16.58 -11.44
CA PRO A 28 9.83 -17.59 -12.14
C PRO A 28 8.47 -17.83 -11.46
N ILE A 29 7.65 -16.77 -11.36
CA ILE A 29 6.31 -16.81 -10.76
C ILE A 29 5.21 -16.75 -11.81
N ALA A 30 3.99 -17.13 -11.41
CA ALA A 30 2.81 -16.95 -12.27
C ALA A 30 2.50 -15.46 -12.47
N ARG A 31 2.17 -15.07 -13.70
CA ARG A 31 1.81 -13.70 -14.08
C ARG A 31 0.35 -13.63 -14.56
N PRO A 32 -0.41 -12.57 -14.23
CA PRO A 32 0.03 -11.38 -13.50
C PRO A 32 0.28 -11.67 -12.01
N GLY A 33 1.27 -10.98 -11.44
CA GLY A 33 1.66 -11.08 -10.03
C GLY A 33 2.15 -9.73 -9.51
N VAL A 34 2.58 -9.68 -8.25
CA VAL A 34 3.19 -8.49 -7.66
C VAL A 34 4.45 -8.83 -6.88
N ALA A 35 5.35 -7.86 -6.79
CA ALA A 35 6.53 -7.92 -5.93
C ALA A 35 6.63 -6.67 -5.05
N VAL A 36 7.14 -6.81 -3.83
CA VAL A 36 7.58 -5.65 -3.05
C VAL A 36 9.10 -5.63 -3.05
N ILE A 37 9.67 -4.45 -3.25
CA ILE A 37 11.12 -4.21 -3.18
C ILE A 37 11.42 -3.11 -2.17
N PRO A 38 12.57 -3.14 -1.47
CA PRO A 38 12.95 -2.06 -0.59
C PRO A 38 13.31 -0.84 -1.42
N GLN A 39 12.98 0.36 -0.93
CA GLN A 39 13.39 1.60 -1.55
C GLN A 39 14.20 2.42 -0.56
N PHE A 40 15.43 2.76 -0.92
CA PHE A 40 16.21 3.69 -0.14
C PHE A 40 15.57 5.07 -0.19
N SER A 41 15.39 5.67 0.99
CA SER A 41 14.89 7.03 1.16
C SER A 41 15.74 7.76 2.20
N THR A 42 16.08 9.02 1.90
CA THR A 42 16.73 9.94 2.85
C THR A 42 15.73 10.79 3.62
N TRP A 43 14.44 10.64 3.32
CA TRP A 43 13.38 11.36 4.00
C TRP A 43 13.28 10.89 5.46
N ASN A 44 13.26 11.83 6.40
CA ASN A 44 13.32 11.53 7.82
C ASN A 44 11.90 11.44 8.41
N ASP A 45 11.34 10.24 8.46
CA ASP A 45 10.09 9.94 9.16
C ASP A 45 10.34 9.56 10.62
N PHE A 46 10.94 10.47 11.40
CA PHE A 46 11.28 10.23 12.81
C PHE A 46 12.09 8.96 13.02
N THR A 47 13.16 8.80 12.23
CA THR A 47 14.04 7.61 12.20
C THR A 47 13.42 6.32 11.64
N TYR A 48 12.13 6.31 11.29
CA TYR A 48 11.52 5.23 10.53
C TYR A 48 11.82 5.40 9.03
N TYR A 49 12.08 4.28 8.35
CA TYR A 49 12.37 4.25 6.92
C TYR A 49 11.55 3.13 6.28
N PHE A 50 10.23 3.35 6.19
CA PHE A 50 9.30 2.34 5.70
C PHE A 50 9.11 2.34 4.19
N THR A 51 9.90 3.12 3.44
CA THR A 51 9.72 3.29 1.99
C THR A 51 9.99 2.00 1.23
N ALA A 52 9.08 1.63 0.34
CA ALA A 52 9.17 0.47 -0.53
C ALA A 52 8.47 0.75 -1.87
N ARG A 53 8.61 -0.17 -2.82
CA ARG A 53 7.78 -0.17 -4.04
C ARG A 53 7.03 -1.48 -4.18
N LEU A 54 5.76 -1.36 -4.51
CA LEU A 54 4.99 -2.43 -5.10
C LEU A 54 5.23 -2.42 -6.62
N LEU A 55 5.60 -3.55 -7.19
CA LEU A 55 5.77 -3.75 -8.62
C LEU A 55 4.67 -4.67 -9.12
N VAL A 56 3.95 -4.24 -10.16
CA VAL A 56 3.02 -5.11 -10.89
C VAL A 56 3.77 -5.83 -12.00
N LEU A 57 3.70 -7.15 -12.00
CA LEU A 57 4.43 -8.05 -12.90
C LEU A 57 3.47 -8.63 -13.94
N LEU A 58 3.36 -7.96 -15.08
CA LEU A 58 2.53 -8.42 -16.21
C LEU A 58 3.30 -9.39 -17.13
N PRO A 59 2.61 -10.27 -17.88
CA PRO A 59 3.24 -11.13 -18.86
C PRO A 59 3.98 -10.31 -19.93
N GLN A 60 5.27 -10.62 -20.14
CA GLN A 60 6.10 -10.04 -21.21
C GLN A 60 6.21 -8.50 -21.18
N GLN A 61 5.98 -7.87 -20.03
CA GLN A 61 6.12 -6.43 -19.85
C GLN A 61 7.11 -6.11 -18.73
N GLN A 62 7.64 -4.89 -18.76
CA GLN A 62 8.46 -4.36 -17.67
C GLN A 62 7.61 -4.20 -16.39
N PRO A 63 8.19 -4.42 -15.19
CA PRO A 63 7.50 -4.18 -13.94
C PRO A 63 6.98 -2.74 -13.83
N ILE A 64 5.71 -2.57 -13.45
CA ILE A 64 5.09 -1.25 -13.28
C ILE A 64 5.16 -0.88 -11.79
N PRO A 65 5.87 0.19 -11.40
CA PRO A 65 6.09 0.54 -10.00
C PRO A 65 4.96 1.39 -9.41
N PHE A 66 4.72 1.19 -8.12
CA PHE A 66 3.88 1.99 -7.24
C PHE A 66 4.65 2.26 -5.94
N ASP A 67 4.75 3.53 -5.54
CA ASP A 67 5.36 3.89 -4.26
C ASP A 67 4.43 3.47 -3.12
N MET A 68 5.03 2.93 -2.06
CA MET A 68 4.33 2.49 -0.87
C MET A 68 5.17 2.66 0.40
N HIS A 69 4.51 2.68 1.55
CA HIS A 69 5.15 2.44 2.83
C HIS A 69 4.81 1.04 3.33
N PHE A 70 5.83 0.31 3.78
CA PHE A 70 5.73 -1.09 4.19
C PHE A 70 6.44 -1.29 5.53
N MET A 71 5.66 -1.18 6.61
CA MET A 71 6.15 -1.37 7.97
C MET A 71 6.17 -2.86 8.32
N VAL A 72 7.26 -3.31 8.95
CA VAL A 72 7.40 -4.67 9.46
C VAL A 72 7.66 -4.59 10.96
N TRP A 73 6.87 -5.33 11.74
CA TRP A 73 7.00 -5.35 13.19
C TRP A 73 8.41 -5.74 13.63
N GLY A 74 8.99 -4.97 14.55
CA GLY A 74 10.35 -5.17 15.04
C GLY A 74 11.47 -4.59 14.16
N PHE A 75 11.13 -3.98 13.02
CA PHE A 75 12.11 -3.34 12.14
C PHE A 75 11.82 -1.83 12.01
N GLY A 76 12.80 -0.98 12.33
CA GLY A 76 12.71 0.45 12.08
C GLY A 76 12.90 0.84 10.61
N ARG A 77 13.41 -0.09 9.79
CA ARG A 77 13.68 0.10 8.35
C ARG A 77 13.20 -1.10 7.55
N THR A 78 12.46 -0.85 6.48
CA THR A 78 12.04 -1.93 5.55
C THR A 78 13.24 -2.61 4.93
N GLU A 79 14.28 -1.85 4.59
CA GLU A 79 15.51 -2.39 4.00
C GLU A 79 16.18 -3.48 4.87
N ASP A 80 16.18 -3.31 6.19
CA ASP A 80 16.81 -4.26 7.11
C ASP A 80 16.02 -5.58 7.18
N PHE A 81 14.69 -5.50 7.14
CA PHE A 81 13.84 -6.68 6.98
C PHE A 81 14.16 -7.42 5.68
N PHE A 82 14.28 -6.70 4.57
CA PHE A 82 14.59 -7.32 3.27
C PHE A 82 15.97 -7.98 3.24
N LYS A 83 16.98 -7.36 3.84
CA LYS A 83 18.32 -7.96 3.99
C LYS A 83 18.25 -9.27 4.77
N GLN A 84 17.48 -9.30 5.86
CA GLN A 84 17.31 -10.49 6.69
C GLN A 84 16.47 -11.58 5.98
N LEU A 85 15.40 -11.20 5.28
CA LEU A 85 14.52 -12.13 4.57
C LEU A 85 15.24 -12.81 3.40
N LEU A 86 15.91 -12.00 2.57
CA LEU A 86 16.49 -12.48 1.32
C LEU A 86 17.87 -13.09 1.53
N LEU A 87 18.66 -12.62 2.48
CA LEU A 87 20.06 -13.01 2.69
C LEU A 87 20.85 -12.99 1.37
N HIS A 88 21.04 -14.17 0.76
CA HIS A 88 21.75 -14.36 -0.51
C HIS A 88 20.83 -14.59 -1.72
N GLN A 89 19.52 -14.74 -1.50
CA GLN A 89 18.51 -14.92 -2.55
C GLN A 89 18.14 -13.58 -3.20
N ASP A 90 17.72 -13.63 -4.46
CA ASP A 90 17.27 -12.44 -5.19
C ASP A 90 15.79 -12.11 -4.92
N TRP A 91 15.01 -13.12 -4.57
CA TRP A 91 13.61 -13.00 -4.24
C TRP A 91 13.17 -14.14 -3.32
N ALA A 92 12.05 -13.94 -2.61
CA ALA A 92 11.40 -14.94 -1.77
C ALA A 92 9.88 -14.82 -1.91
N PRO A 93 9.12 -15.93 -1.90
CA PRO A 93 7.67 -15.89 -1.86
C PRO A 93 7.19 -15.25 -0.55
N ILE A 94 6.00 -14.62 -0.58
CA ILE A 94 5.49 -13.86 0.57
C ILE A 94 5.34 -14.70 1.83
N GLU A 95 5.08 -16.01 1.67
CA GLU A 95 4.91 -16.98 2.75
C GLU A 95 6.21 -17.19 3.57
N HIS A 96 7.36 -16.78 3.05
CA HIS A 96 8.63 -16.85 3.78
C HIS A 96 8.85 -15.65 4.72
N ALA A 97 8.01 -14.61 4.64
CA ALA A 97 8.05 -13.51 5.59
C ALA A 97 7.54 -13.99 6.96
N ASN A 98 8.45 -14.54 7.77
CA ASN A 98 8.24 -14.88 9.18
C ASN A 98 8.13 -13.61 10.08
N ALA A 99 7.37 -12.62 9.64
CA ALA A 99 7.15 -11.36 10.35
C ALA A 99 5.75 -10.82 10.07
N THR A 100 5.21 -10.05 11.01
CA THR A 100 3.96 -9.34 10.81
C THR A 100 4.27 -7.99 10.17
N TYR A 101 3.52 -7.62 9.13
CA TYR A 101 3.75 -6.39 8.36
C TYR A 101 2.43 -5.76 7.93
N VAL A 102 2.51 -4.48 7.61
CA VAL A 102 1.42 -3.67 7.09
C VAL A 102 1.93 -2.73 6.00
N GLY A 103 1.22 -2.69 4.87
CA GLY A 103 1.53 -1.85 3.73
C GLY A 103 0.51 -0.72 3.55
N ILE A 104 0.90 0.33 2.83
CA ILE A 104 -0.03 1.33 2.30
C ILE A 104 0.53 1.92 1.02
N LEU A 105 -0.28 2.00 -0.03
CA LEU A 105 0.08 2.75 -1.23
C LEU A 105 0.10 4.25 -0.95
N ASP A 106 1.13 4.95 -1.44
CA ASP A 106 1.37 6.35 -1.09
C ASP A 106 0.33 7.32 -1.68
N ARG A 107 -0.40 6.88 -2.70
CA ARG A 107 -1.38 7.68 -3.43
C ARG A 107 -2.72 6.98 -3.49
N VAL A 108 -3.78 7.76 -3.31
CA VAL A 108 -5.14 7.22 -3.39
C VAL A 108 -5.47 6.69 -4.79
N GLU A 109 -4.97 7.33 -5.85
CA GLU A 109 -5.19 6.88 -7.25
C GLU A 109 -4.50 5.55 -7.56
N ALA A 110 -3.45 5.19 -6.81
CA ALA A 110 -2.69 3.97 -7.03
C ALA A 110 -3.56 2.71 -6.86
N TYR A 111 -4.56 2.74 -5.98
CA TYR A 111 -5.51 1.63 -5.84
C TYR A 111 -6.34 1.41 -7.11
N GLY A 112 -6.78 2.50 -7.75
CA GLY A 112 -7.51 2.43 -9.02
C GLY A 112 -6.64 1.85 -10.13
N SER A 113 -5.43 2.38 -10.31
CA SER A 113 -4.49 1.88 -11.32
C SER A 113 -4.07 0.42 -11.06
N LEU A 114 -3.91 0.00 -9.81
CA LEU A 114 -3.62 -1.40 -9.48
C LEU A 114 -4.76 -2.34 -9.90
N ILE A 115 -6.01 -1.92 -9.66
CA ILE A 115 -7.21 -2.66 -10.05
C ILE A 115 -7.35 -2.72 -11.57
N GLU A 116 -7.05 -1.64 -12.29
CA GLU A 116 -7.04 -1.61 -13.76
C GLU A 116 -6.02 -2.60 -14.34
N LEU A 117 -4.83 -2.71 -13.75
CA LEU A 117 -3.77 -3.59 -14.25
C LEU A 117 -4.00 -5.07 -13.93
N LEU A 118 -4.44 -5.41 -12.71
CA LEU A 118 -4.55 -6.80 -12.24
C LEU A 118 -5.97 -7.38 -12.39
N GLY A 119 -6.97 -6.51 -12.53
CA GLY A 119 -8.37 -6.83 -12.30
C GLY A 119 -8.70 -6.83 -10.80
N PHE A 120 -9.95 -6.49 -10.48
CA PHE A 120 -10.44 -6.31 -9.11
C PHE A 120 -10.07 -7.48 -8.18
N ALA A 121 -10.42 -8.71 -8.56
CA ALA A 121 -10.26 -9.86 -7.67
C ALA A 121 -8.78 -10.14 -7.31
N ARG A 122 -7.86 -10.00 -8.27
CA ARG A 122 -6.42 -10.23 -8.04
C ARG A 122 -5.78 -9.06 -7.29
N ALA A 123 -6.17 -7.82 -7.59
CA ALA A 123 -5.67 -6.64 -6.89
C ALA A 123 -6.00 -6.70 -5.40
N ILE A 124 -7.26 -6.98 -5.04
CA ILE A 124 -7.66 -7.11 -3.64
C ILE A 124 -6.94 -8.28 -2.96
N SER A 125 -6.82 -9.43 -3.65
CA SER A 125 -6.10 -10.58 -3.09
C SER A 125 -4.63 -10.26 -2.82
N ALA A 126 -3.96 -9.53 -3.73
CA ALA A 126 -2.58 -9.08 -3.55
C ALA A 126 -2.45 -8.11 -2.37
N LEU A 127 -3.30 -7.09 -2.30
CA LEU A 127 -3.33 -6.12 -1.19
C LEU A 127 -3.60 -6.81 0.16
N ARG A 128 -4.50 -7.80 0.20
CA ARG A 128 -4.79 -8.58 1.40
C ARG A 128 -3.57 -9.39 1.84
N LEU A 129 -2.88 -10.06 0.92
CA LEU A 129 -1.65 -10.81 1.22
C LEU A 129 -0.55 -9.89 1.75
N LEU A 130 -0.43 -8.69 1.18
CA LEU A 130 0.50 -7.64 1.59
C LEU A 130 0.11 -6.91 2.88
N GLY A 131 -1.05 -7.20 3.46
CA GLY A 131 -1.51 -6.52 4.67
C GLY A 131 -1.73 -5.02 4.42
N ASP A 132 -2.32 -4.65 3.29
CA ASP A 132 -2.62 -3.26 2.99
C ASP A 132 -3.59 -2.65 4.02
N ALA A 133 -3.22 -1.52 4.60
CA ALA A 133 -3.93 -0.89 5.70
C ALA A 133 -5.37 -0.47 5.33
N VAL A 134 -5.63 -0.12 4.07
CA VAL A 134 -6.98 0.25 3.61
C VAL A 134 -7.85 -1.00 3.50
N VAL A 135 -7.32 -2.09 2.97
CA VAL A 135 -8.01 -3.39 2.93
C VAL A 135 -8.24 -3.91 4.35
N LEU A 136 -7.21 -3.98 5.18
CA LEU A 136 -7.30 -4.46 6.56
C LEU A 136 -8.35 -3.70 7.36
N ARG A 137 -8.35 -2.37 7.28
CA ARG A 137 -9.35 -1.52 7.95
C ARG A 137 -10.77 -1.73 7.42
N THR A 138 -10.91 -2.00 6.12
CA THR A 138 -12.22 -2.23 5.49
C THR A 138 -12.80 -3.57 5.90
N GLU A 139 -11.97 -4.61 5.94
CA GLU A 139 -12.39 -5.99 6.23
C GLU A 139 -12.48 -6.28 7.73
N GLY A 140 -11.66 -5.63 8.56
CA GLY A 140 -11.78 -5.63 10.03
C GLY A 140 -11.60 -6.99 10.71
N SER A 141 -11.07 -8.01 10.03
CA SER A 141 -11.02 -9.39 10.53
C SER A 141 -9.62 -9.94 10.81
N ASP A 142 -8.54 -9.26 10.39
CA ASP A 142 -7.16 -9.71 10.60
C ASP A 142 -6.63 -9.27 11.98
N ALA A 143 -6.92 -10.06 13.01
CA ALA A 143 -6.54 -9.74 14.39
C ALA A 143 -5.02 -9.60 14.63
N VAL A 144 -4.18 -10.10 13.72
CA VAL A 144 -2.71 -10.06 13.85
C VAL A 144 -2.16 -8.77 13.27
N ARG A 145 -2.65 -8.32 12.10
CA ARG A 145 -2.15 -7.12 11.42
C ARG A 145 -2.90 -5.84 11.78
N LEU A 146 -4.17 -5.92 12.20
CA LEU A 146 -4.95 -4.75 12.62
C LEU A 146 -4.23 -3.91 13.69
N PRO A 147 -3.62 -4.50 14.75
CA PRO A 147 -2.93 -3.70 15.76
C PRO A 147 -1.71 -2.94 15.24
N LEU A 148 -1.10 -3.35 14.12
CA LEU A 148 0.12 -2.71 13.60
C LEU A 148 -0.15 -1.31 13.05
N PHE A 149 -1.26 -1.08 12.35
CA PHE A 149 -1.53 0.27 11.83
C PHE A 149 -2.11 1.22 12.88
N ASP A 150 -2.49 0.69 14.05
CA ASP A 150 -2.92 1.50 15.19
C ASP A 150 -1.71 1.94 16.07
N THR A 151 -0.47 1.54 15.74
CA THR A 151 0.71 1.97 16.50
C THR A 151 1.19 3.36 16.10
N ASP A 152 1.84 4.05 17.05
CA ASP A 152 2.48 5.34 16.79
C ASP A 152 3.52 5.25 15.67
N GLU A 153 4.25 4.13 15.58
CA GLU A 153 5.24 3.89 14.52
C GLU A 153 4.62 3.96 13.13
N PHE A 154 3.45 3.33 12.93
CA PHE A 154 2.76 3.39 11.65
C PHE A 154 2.25 4.80 11.34
N HIS A 155 1.66 5.47 12.34
CA HIS A 155 1.16 6.83 12.17
C HIS A 155 2.27 7.84 11.86
N LEU A 156 3.43 7.71 12.51
CA LEU A 156 4.58 8.60 12.33
C LEU A 156 5.43 8.24 11.11
N GLY A 157 5.54 6.95 10.80
CA GLY A 157 6.44 6.41 9.79
C GLY A 157 5.79 6.19 8.42
N ALA A 158 4.51 5.81 8.37
CA ALA A 158 3.81 5.48 7.12
C ALA A 158 2.74 6.52 6.74
N LEU A 159 2.12 7.20 7.71
CA LEU A 159 1.02 8.15 7.45
C LEU A 159 1.41 9.63 7.55
N ARG A 160 2.69 9.93 7.74
CA ARG A 160 3.15 11.32 7.91
C ARG A 160 2.96 12.17 6.67
N ALA A 161 3.20 11.60 5.49
CA ALA A 161 2.94 12.29 4.24
C ALA A 161 1.42 12.47 4.04
N SER A 162 1.01 13.68 3.64
CA SER A 162 -0.40 13.99 3.41
C SER A 162 -1.04 13.06 2.38
N SER A 163 -0.29 12.67 1.35
CA SER A 163 -0.71 11.71 0.33
C SER A 163 -1.07 10.34 0.93
N ASN A 164 -0.22 9.83 1.83
CA ASN A 164 -0.39 8.54 2.46
C ASN A 164 -1.58 8.56 3.44
N TYR A 165 -1.72 9.64 4.20
CA TYR A 165 -2.89 9.84 5.06
C TYR A 165 -4.19 9.91 4.24
N VAL A 166 -4.18 10.63 3.12
CA VAL A 166 -5.33 10.69 2.19
C VAL A 166 -5.61 9.31 1.61
N ALA A 167 -4.59 8.57 1.19
CA ALA A 167 -4.71 7.20 0.72
C ALA A 167 -5.35 6.30 1.78
N PHE A 168 -4.92 6.40 3.04
CA PHE A 168 -5.47 5.63 4.15
C PHE A 168 -6.95 5.93 4.41
N ARG A 169 -7.36 7.20 4.30
CA ARG A 169 -8.72 7.65 4.56
C ARG A 169 -9.68 7.40 3.39
N HIS A 170 -9.19 7.50 2.16
CA HIS A 170 -10.03 7.54 0.96
C HIS A 170 -9.79 6.39 -0.02
N GLY A 171 -8.77 5.56 0.16
CA GLY A 171 -8.44 4.45 -0.75
C GLY A 171 -9.58 3.46 -0.93
N ARG A 172 -10.44 3.29 0.09
CA ARG A 172 -11.63 2.42 0.06
C ARG A 172 -12.56 2.73 -1.11
N ARG A 173 -12.57 3.96 -1.65
CA ARG A 173 -13.42 4.32 -2.80
C ARG A 173 -13.12 3.47 -4.04
N TYR A 174 -11.89 3.01 -4.20
CA TYR A 174 -11.46 2.18 -5.32
C TYR A 174 -11.67 0.68 -5.07
N LEU A 175 -11.86 0.25 -3.83
CA LEU A 175 -12.02 -1.16 -3.46
C LEU A 175 -13.44 -1.68 -3.73
N ARG A 176 -13.92 -1.52 -4.97
CA ARG A 176 -15.26 -1.93 -5.41
C ARG A 176 -15.17 -2.72 -6.73
N PRO A 177 -16.01 -3.76 -6.92
CA PRO A 177 -16.02 -4.53 -8.17
C PRO A 177 -16.30 -3.67 -9.40
N GLU A 178 -17.20 -2.70 -9.24
CA GLU A 178 -17.52 -1.69 -10.24
C GLU A 178 -16.78 -0.39 -9.88
N PRO A 179 -15.80 0.05 -10.70
CA PRO A 179 -15.14 1.32 -10.50
C PRO A 179 -16.18 2.46 -10.53
N GLN A 180 -16.14 3.35 -9.54
CA GLN A 180 -16.91 4.58 -9.65
C GLN A 180 -16.33 5.38 -10.82
N ALA A 181 -17.19 5.77 -11.77
CA ALA A 181 -16.78 6.67 -12.84
C ALA A 181 -16.16 7.93 -12.22
N ALA A 182 -15.04 8.40 -12.79
CA ALA A 182 -14.46 9.66 -12.38
C ALA A 182 -15.54 10.75 -12.57
N VAL A 183 -16.06 11.28 -11.46
CA VAL A 183 -16.97 12.41 -11.53
C VAL A 183 -16.14 13.56 -12.09
N ALA A 184 -16.54 14.09 -13.25
CA ALA A 184 -15.85 15.19 -13.93
C ALA A 184 -15.91 16.54 -13.16
N ASP A 185 -16.34 16.52 -11.90
CA ASP A 185 -16.65 17.69 -11.10
C ASP A 185 -15.89 17.65 -9.78
N ALA A 186 -14.60 18.02 -9.84
CA ALA A 186 -13.81 18.36 -8.66
C ALA A 186 -12.89 19.57 -8.93
N ALA A 187 -13.27 20.41 -9.90
CA ALA A 187 -12.66 21.70 -10.16
C ALA A 187 -13.66 22.85 -9.93
N THR A 188 -14.62 22.69 -9.02
CA THR A 188 -15.38 23.83 -8.52
C THR A 188 -14.51 24.57 -7.52
N SER A 189 -13.83 25.62 -7.98
CA SER A 189 -13.14 26.58 -7.13
C SER A 189 -14.16 27.18 -6.15
N PHE A 190 -14.16 26.75 -4.88
CA PHE A 190 -14.97 27.40 -3.87
C PHE A 190 -14.19 28.58 -3.31
N ARG A 191 -14.73 29.79 -3.53
CA ARG A 191 -14.17 31.02 -2.97
C ARG A 191 -14.79 31.21 -1.58
N MET A 192 -14.04 30.90 -0.54
CA MET A 192 -14.44 31.21 0.84
C MET A 192 -14.02 32.66 1.13
N SER A 193 -14.99 33.57 1.20
CA SER A 193 -14.78 34.92 1.73
C SER A 193 -15.30 34.96 3.16
N THR A 194 -14.42 35.24 4.13
CA THR A 194 -14.82 35.57 5.49
C THR A 194 -14.70 37.08 5.69
N ASN A 195 -15.77 37.71 6.16
CA ASN A 195 -15.72 39.08 6.64
C ASN A 195 -15.31 39.03 8.11
N LEU A 196 -14.08 39.42 8.41
CA LEU A 196 -13.66 39.67 9.78
C LEU A 196 -14.47 40.88 10.29
N LEU A 197 -15.30 40.65 11.31
CA LEU A 197 -15.84 41.76 12.10
C LEU A 197 -14.63 42.43 12.78
N ALA A 198 -14.45 43.73 12.52
CA ALA A 198 -13.47 44.52 13.23
C ALA A 198 -13.76 44.42 14.73
N ALA A 199 -12.74 44.12 15.53
CA ALA A 199 -12.83 44.30 16.96
C ALA A 199 -12.89 45.81 17.21
N ASP A 200 -14.04 46.30 17.67
CA ASP A 200 -14.13 47.62 18.28
C ASP A 200 -13.32 47.57 19.59
N ASN A 201 -12.20 48.29 19.62
CA ASN A 201 -11.41 48.57 20.83
C ASN A 201 -12.06 49.70 21.63
#